data_AF-A0A453R877-F1
#
_entry.id   AF-A0A453R877-F1
#
_cell.length_a   1.000
_cell.length_b   1.000
_cell.length_c   1.000
_cell.angle_alpha   90.00
_cell.angle_beta   90.00
_cell.angle_gamma   90.00
#
_symmetry.space_group_name_H-M   'P 1'
#
loop_
_entity.id
_entity.type
_entity.pdbx_description
1 polymer ?
#
loop_
_entity_poly.entity_id
_entity_poly.type
_entity_poly.pdbx_seq_one_letter_code
_entity_poly.pdbx_strand_id
1 'polypeptide(L)'
;QDALVLSLNWTSGMLKMFTLLTYKLLVIPTNFLVRSQFALVVVHMQLVLQFAKDEGITLGGAHSAQVLLARDTRPTGEYLLDVATKGISAIVGSVALDMGILTTPQLHWMVRNKNRGLKASEADYFTQITESFRSFVIPARVISHGEHCIIC
;
A
#
# COMPACT_ATOMS: atom_id res chain seq x y z
N GLN A 1 19.67 0.81 -1.78
CA GLN A 1 18.73 1.77 -1.16
C GLN A 1 17.41 1.54 -1.84
N ASP A 2 16.64 0.65 -1.23
CA ASP A 2 15.65 -0.19 -1.91
C ASP A 2 14.28 0.36 -1.57
N ALA A 3 13.59 0.92 -2.56
CA ALA A 3 12.30 1.59 -2.34
C ALA A 3 11.20 0.88 -3.12
N LEU A 4 10.71 -0.22 -2.56
CA LEU A 4 9.27 -0.43 -2.48
C LEU A 4 8.74 0.75 -1.65
N VAL A 5 8.03 1.70 -2.25
CA VAL A 5 7.41 2.75 -1.43
C VAL A 5 6.13 2.22 -0.81
N LEU A 6 6.32 1.47 0.27
CA LEU A 6 5.29 1.24 1.26
C LEU A 6 5.21 2.50 2.12
N SER A 7 4.19 3.33 1.89
CA SER A 7 3.81 4.34 2.88
C SER A 7 3.19 3.64 4.07
N LEU A 8 4.05 3.24 4.99
CA LEU A 8 3.66 2.68 6.27
C LEU A 8 4.33 3.58 7.33
N ASN A 9 3.51 4.12 8.22
CA ASN A 9 3.98 4.85 9.39
C ASN A 9 4.55 3.81 10.37
N TRP A 10 5.83 3.45 10.18
CA TRP A 10 6.48 2.40 10.96
C TRP A 10 6.91 2.94 12.33
N THR A 11 6.53 2.26 13.42
CA THR A 11 7.06 2.52 14.77
C THR A 11 8.35 1.71 15.00
N SER A 12 9.14 2.10 16.01
CA SER A 12 10.43 1.49 16.38
C SER A 12 10.42 -0.05 16.50
N GLY A 13 9.26 -0.66 16.79
CA GLY A 13 9.09 -2.11 16.89
C GLY A 13 9.31 -2.86 15.58
N MET A 14 8.94 -2.26 14.45
CA MET A 14 8.96 -2.95 13.16
C MET A 14 10.36 -3.03 12.53
N LEU A 15 11.30 -2.14 12.89
CA LEU A 15 12.71 -2.28 12.53
C LEU A 15 13.37 -3.50 13.22
N LYS A 16 12.95 -3.85 14.44
CA LYS A 16 13.51 -5.00 15.18
C LYS A 16 13.15 -6.34 14.53
N MET A 17 11.97 -6.42 13.92
CA MET A 17 11.49 -7.61 13.22
C MET A 17 12.32 -7.92 11.96
N PHE A 18 12.73 -6.90 11.21
CA PHE A 18 13.52 -7.07 9.99
C PHE A 18 14.95 -7.55 10.28
N THR A 19 15.54 -7.04 11.37
CA THR A 19 16.89 -7.41 11.80
C THR A 19 16.95 -8.85 12.32
N LEU A 20 15.91 -9.36 12.99
CA LEU A 20 15.89 -10.74 13.50
C LEU A 20 15.73 -11.81 12.41
N LEU A 21 15.10 -11.48 11.28
CA LEU A 21 14.86 -12.42 10.19
C LEU A 21 16.13 -12.80 9.42
N THR A 22 17.12 -11.91 9.34
CA THR A 22 18.32 -12.11 8.51
C THR A 22 19.37 -13.02 9.15
N TYR A 23 19.49 -13.04 10.49
CA TYR A 23 20.54 -13.83 11.16
C TYR A 23 20.25 -15.32 11.29
N LYS A 24 19.00 -15.77 11.10
CA LYS A 24 18.61 -17.16 11.40
C LYS A 24 18.67 -18.11 10.19
N LEU A 25 19.04 -17.61 9.01
CA LEU A 25 19.04 -18.39 7.75
C LEU A 25 20.35 -19.12 7.41
N LEU A 26 21.44 -18.98 8.18
CA LEU A 26 22.78 -19.36 7.70
C LEU A 26 23.16 -20.85 7.82
N VAL A 27 22.42 -21.72 8.52
CA VAL A 27 22.83 -23.13 8.65
C VAL A 27 21.60 -24.03 8.72
N ILE A 28 21.43 -24.99 7.78
CA ILE A 28 20.84 -26.34 8.00
C ILE A 28 20.78 -27.14 6.67
N PRO A 29 21.10 -28.46 6.67
CA PRO A 29 21.17 -29.33 5.49
C PRO A 29 19.81 -29.82 4.94
N THR A 30 19.84 -30.29 3.68
CA THR A 30 18.73 -30.41 2.71
C THR A 30 17.63 -31.45 2.99
N ASN A 31 17.79 -32.37 3.96
CA ASN A 31 16.75 -33.37 4.30
C ASN A 31 15.87 -33.00 5.50
N PHE A 32 16.16 -31.87 6.19
CA PHE A 32 15.29 -31.27 7.20
C PHE A 32 14.26 -30.30 6.58
N LEU A 33 14.33 -30.07 5.26
CA LEU A 33 13.62 -28.99 4.58
C LEU A 33 12.08 -29.16 4.60
N VAL A 34 11.56 -30.38 4.47
CA VAL A 34 10.11 -30.61 4.36
C VAL A 34 9.40 -30.46 5.71
N ARG A 35 10.01 -30.95 6.80
CA ARG A 35 9.45 -30.80 8.17
C ARG A 35 9.70 -29.39 8.73
N SER A 36 10.78 -28.75 8.31
CA SER A 36 11.11 -27.35 8.61
C SER A 36 10.18 -26.35 7.95
N GLN A 37 9.79 -26.55 6.68
CA GLN A 37 8.87 -25.63 6.01
C GLN A 37 7.51 -25.56 6.72
N PHE A 38 6.96 -26.70 7.16
CA PHE A 38 5.73 -26.71 7.97
C PHE A 38 5.92 -26.02 9.33
N ALA A 39 7.01 -26.29 10.05
CA ALA A 39 7.28 -25.65 11.33
C ALA A 39 7.50 -24.12 11.20
N LEU A 40 8.23 -23.68 10.17
CA LEU A 40 8.49 -22.27 9.91
C LEU A 40 7.20 -21.50 9.55
N VAL A 41 6.32 -22.10 8.74
CA VAL A 41 5.02 -21.52 8.39
C VAL A 41 4.11 -21.42 9.61
N VAL A 42 4.08 -22.46 10.46
CA VAL A 42 3.28 -22.46 11.71
C VAL A 42 3.79 -21.39 12.70
N VAL A 43 5.12 -21.23 12.83
CA VAL A 43 5.70 -20.20 13.70
C VAL A 43 5.38 -18.79 13.20
N HIS A 44 5.42 -18.55 11.88
CA HIS A 44 5.05 -17.25 11.31
C HIS A 44 3.58 -16.92 11.54
N MET A 45 2.67 -17.88 11.36
CA MET A 45 1.24 -17.65 11.59
C MET A 45 0.93 -17.39 13.06
N GLN A 46 1.57 -18.12 13.99
CA GLN A 46 1.40 -17.88 15.42
C GLN A 46 1.85 -16.46 15.81
N LEU A 47 2.94 -15.97 15.22
CA LEU A 47 3.41 -14.60 15.44
C LEU A 47 2.42 -13.56 14.93
N VAL A 48 1.86 -13.75 13.73
CA VAL A 48 0.86 -12.82 13.16
C VAL A 48 -0.41 -12.79 14.00
N LEU A 49 -0.89 -13.95 14.46
CA LEU A 49 -2.07 -14.04 15.34
C LEU A 49 -1.81 -13.39 16.70
N GLN A 50 -0.62 -13.60 17.26
CA GLN A 50 -0.23 -12.97 18.51
C GLN A 50 -0.15 -11.45 18.37
N PHE A 51 0.44 -10.95 17.29
CA PHE A 51 0.48 -9.51 16.98
C PHE A 51 -0.92 -8.92 16.84
N ALA A 52 -1.80 -9.59 16.09
CA ALA A 52 -3.18 -9.14 15.93
C ALA A 52 -3.91 -9.09 17.28
N LYS A 53 -3.69 -10.08 18.15
CA LYS A 53 -4.26 -10.10 19.50
C LYS A 53 -3.73 -8.95 20.37
N ASP A 54 -2.41 -8.74 20.35
CA ASP A 54 -1.75 -7.73 21.19
C ASP A 54 -2.13 -6.30 20.77
N GLU A 55 -2.32 -6.06 19.47
CA GLU A 55 -2.75 -4.78 18.90
C GLU A 55 -4.28 -4.62 18.84
N GLY A 56 -5.06 -5.62 19.30
CA GLY A 56 -6.53 -5.58 19.27
C GLY A 56 -7.13 -5.58 17.86
N ILE A 57 -6.42 -6.11 16.86
CA ILE A 57 -6.84 -6.20 15.47
C ILE A 57 -7.76 -7.40 15.29
N THR A 58 -9.01 -7.14 14.92
CA THR A 58 -9.98 -8.19 14.58
C THR A 58 -9.70 -8.74 13.19
N LEU A 59 -9.33 -10.01 13.12
CA LEU A 59 -9.16 -10.74 11.85
C LEU A 59 -10.45 -11.48 11.49
N GLY A 60 -10.84 -11.39 10.21
CA GLY A 60 -12.12 -11.93 9.75
C GLY A 60 -13.32 -11.08 10.18
N GLY A 61 -14.21 -10.77 9.24
CA GLY A 61 -15.39 -9.93 9.47
C GLY A 61 -16.08 -9.53 8.17
N ALA A 62 -17.20 -8.81 8.29
CA ALA A 62 -17.96 -8.31 7.13
C ALA A 62 -17.22 -7.21 6.34
N HIS A 63 -16.24 -6.56 6.96
CA HIS A 63 -15.43 -5.52 6.33
C HIS A 63 -14.14 -6.13 5.79
N SER A 64 -13.95 -6.08 4.48
CA SER A 64 -12.71 -6.52 3.83
C SER A 64 -11.62 -5.44 4.02
N ALA A 65 -10.47 -5.84 4.57
CA ALA A 65 -9.29 -4.98 4.59
C ALA A 65 -8.77 -4.83 3.16
N GLN A 66 -8.60 -3.60 2.67
CA GLN A 66 -8.12 -3.33 1.32
C GLN A 66 -6.72 -2.75 1.36
N VAL A 67 -5.80 -3.35 0.62
CA VAL A 67 -4.41 -2.91 0.52
C VAL A 67 -4.11 -2.57 -0.93
N LEU A 68 -3.86 -1.30 -1.22
CA LEU A 68 -3.47 -0.85 -2.55
C LEU A 68 -1.96 -1.04 -2.73
N LEU A 69 -1.56 -1.67 -3.83
CA LEU A 69 -0.19 -1.90 -4.23
C LEU A 69 0.07 -1.23 -5.58
N ALA A 70 1.29 -0.76 -5.79
CA ALA A 70 1.79 -0.35 -7.10
C ALA A 70 3.31 -0.54 -7.13
N ARG A 71 3.87 -0.54 -8.33
CA ARG A 71 5.31 -0.67 -8.57
C ARG A 71 5.84 0.46 -9.45
N ASP A 72 7.15 0.65 -9.42
CA ASP A 72 7.84 1.40 -10.46
C ASP A 72 8.20 0.47 -11.65
N THR A 73 9.05 0.95 -12.55
CA THR A 73 9.46 0.22 -13.76
C THR A 73 10.64 -0.73 -13.55
N ARG A 74 11.09 -0.94 -12.31
CA ARG A 74 12.23 -1.83 -12.05
C ARG A 74 11.88 -3.28 -12.43
N PRO A 75 12.87 -4.05 -12.94
CA PRO A 75 12.65 -5.43 -13.36
C PRO A 75 12.24 -6.36 -12.19
N THR A 76 12.64 -6.04 -10.97
CA THR A 76 12.23 -6.79 -9.76
C THR A 76 10.82 -6.47 -9.31
N GLY A 77 10.16 -5.45 -9.86
CA GLY A 77 8.87 -4.96 -9.40
C GLY A 77 7.74 -6.00 -9.52
N GLU A 78 7.71 -6.77 -10.62
CA GLU A 78 6.68 -7.79 -10.83
C GLU A 78 6.78 -8.94 -9.82
N TYR A 79 7.99 -9.43 -9.57
CA TYR A 79 8.22 -10.47 -8.57
C TYR A 79 7.85 -10.01 -7.16
N LEU A 80 8.25 -8.79 -6.78
CA LEU A 80 7.95 -8.26 -5.45
C LEU A 80 6.45 -8.00 -5.26
N LEU A 81 5.76 -7.54 -6.30
CA LEU A 81 4.32 -7.35 -6.31
C LEU A 81 3.56 -8.67 -6.14
N ASP A 82 3.99 -9.73 -6.83
CA ASP A 82 3.42 -11.08 -6.71
C ASP A 82 3.58 -11.62 -5.27
N VAL A 83 4.78 -11.54 -4.71
CA VAL A 83 5.05 -11.99 -3.32
C VAL A 83 4.24 -11.17 -2.30
N ALA A 84 4.14 -9.85 -2.47
CA ALA A 84 3.34 -9.00 -1.60
C ALA A 84 1.84 -9.35 -1.67
N THR A 85 1.33 -9.57 -2.88
CA THR A 85 -0.06 -9.97 -3.13
C THR A 85 -0.39 -11.30 -2.43
N LYS A 86 0.51 -12.28 -2.53
CA LYS A 86 0.40 -13.57 -1.82
C LYS A 86 0.42 -13.39 -0.30
N GLY A 87 1.30 -12.55 0.23
CA GLY A 87 1.37 -12.23 1.66
C GLY A 87 0.07 -11.64 2.20
N ILE A 88 -0.53 -10.68 1.47
CA ILE A 88 -1.81 -10.07 1.85
C ILE A 88 -2.96 -11.08 1.76
N SER A 89 -2.99 -11.87 0.69
CA SER A 89 -4.04 -12.88 0.46
C SER A 89 -4.01 -14.02 1.50
N ALA A 90 -2.88 -14.21 2.19
CA ALA A 90 -2.76 -15.15 3.29
C ALA A 90 -3.51 -14.69 4.57
N ILE A 91 -3.83 -13.41 4.69
CA ILE A 91 -4.56 -12.84 5.83
C ILE A 91 -6.07 -12.88 5.56
N VAL A 92 -6.81 -13.60 6.41
CA VAL A 92 -8.26 -13.76 6.28
C VAL A 92 -8.96 -12.39 6.27
N GLY A 93 -9.77 -12.16 5.23
CA GLY A 93 -10.54 -10.91 5.06
C GLY A 93 -9.76 -9.77 4.41
N SER A 94 -8.51 -9.98 4.01
CA SER A 94 -7.72 -8.97 3.28
C SER A 94 -7.79 -9.16 1.77
N VAL A 95 -7.78 -8.05 1.04
CA VAL A 95 -7.77 -7.99 -0.43
C VAL A 95 -6.65 -7.07 -0.88
N ALA A 96 -5.75 -7.59 -1.71
CA ALA A 96 -4.76 -6.80 -2.41
C ALA A 96 -5.35 -6.23 -3.70
N LEU A 97 -5.14 -4.93 -3.93
CA LEU A 97 -5.54 -4.22 -5.15
C LEU A 97 -4.28 -3.74 -5.87
N ASP A 98 -3.93 -4.40 -6.96
CA ASP A 98 -2.83 -3.99 -7.83
C ASP A 98 -3.27 -2.80 -8.70
N MET A 99 -2.60 -1.66 -8.52
CA MET A 99 -2.82 -0.42 -9.25
C MET A 99 -1.82 -0.26 -10.41
N GLY A 100 -0.96 -1.25 -10.65
CA GLY A 100 -0.02 -1.30 -11.76
C GLY A 100 1.25 -0.47 -11.56
N ILE A 101 1.72 0.15 -12.63
CA ILE A 101 2.92 1.01 -12.61
C ILE A 101 2.49 2.42 -12.24
N LEU A 102 2.92 2.90 -11.07
CA LEU A 102 2.62 4.25 -10.60
C LEU A 102 3.87 4.89 -10.01
N THR A 103 3.91 6.22 -10.06
CA THR A 103 4.81 6.98 -9.21
C THR A 103 4.38 6.87 -7.75
N THR A 104 5.34 7.05 -6.84
CA THR A 104 5.06 7.08 -5.41
C THR A 104 3.97 8.09 -5.02
N PRO A 105 3.99 9.35 -5.49
CA PRO A 105 2.94 10.32 -5.14
C PRO A 105 1.55 9.93 -5.64
N GLN A 106 1.44 9.28 -6.81
CA GLN A 106 0.17 8.75 -7.33
C GLN A 106 -0.43 7.71 -6.38
N LEU A 107 0.37 6.73 -5.92
CA LEU A 107 -0.12 5.71 -4.99
C LEU A 107 -0.59 6.34 -3.66
N HIS A 108 0.20 7.25 -3.08
CA HIS A 108 -0.18 7.97 -1.87
C HIS A 108 -1.50 8.75 -2.04
N TRP A 109 -1.68 9.41 -3.19
CA TRP A 109 -2.89 10.12 -3.52
C TRP A 109 -4.11 9.19 -3.63
N MET A 110 -3.94 8.03 -4.26
CA MET A 110 -5.01 7.05 -4.41
C MET A 110 -5.45 6.49 -3.05
N VAL A 111 -4.51 6.11 -2.18
CA VAL A 111 -4.79 5.64 -0.82
C VAL A 111 -5.58 6.70 -0.03
N ARG A 112 -5.13 7.96 -0.07
CA ARG A 112 -5.82 9.07 0.60
C ARG A 112 -7.26 9.23 0.12
N ASN A 113 -7.52 9.15 -1.18
CA ASN A 113 -8.87 9.33 -1.72
C ASN A 113 -9.77 8.13 -1.43
N LYS A 114 -9.27 6.90 -1.54
CA LYS A 114 -10.02 5.70 -1.17
C LYS A 114 -10.47 5.72 0.29
N ASN A 115 -9.58 6.12 1.21
CA ASN A 115 -9.93 6.23 2.63
C ASN A 115 -10.96 7.33 2.93
N ARG A 116 -11.18 8.27 2.00
CA ARG A 116 -12.23 9.30 2.09
C ARG A 116 -13.50 8.93 1.33
N GLY A 117 -13.58 7.72 0.76
CA GLY A 117 -14.70 7.30 -0.09
C GLY A 117 -14.76 8.02 -1.45
N LEU A 118 -13.66 8.63 -1.88
CA LEU A 118 -13.56 9.36 -3.14
C LEU A 118 -13.05 8.46 -4.27
N LYS A 119 -13.27 8.90 -5.52
CA LYS A 119 -12.67 8.27 -6.70
C LYS A 119 -11.15 8.42 -6.66
N ALA A 120 -10.45 7.40 -7.12
CA ALA A 120 -9.01 7.26 -6.94
C ALA A 120 -8.37 6.49 -8.12
N SER A 121 -8.86 6.72 -9.33
CA SER A 121 -8.21 6.21 -10.54
C SER A 121 -7.04 7.09 -10.96
N GLU A 122 -6.20 6.58 -11.85
CA GLU A 122 -5.11 7.36 -12.45
C GLU A 122 -5.63 8.58 -13.22
N ALA A 123 -6.75 8.43 -13.93
CA ALA A 123 -7.40 9.54 -14.63
C ALA A 123 -7.86 10.64 -13.65
N ASP A 124 -8.37 10.26 -12.47
CA ASP A 124 -8.77 11.22 -11.45
C ASP A 124 -7.56 11.98 -10.88
N TYR A 125 -6.41 11.32 -10.74
CA TYR A 125 -5.15 11.97 -10.32
C TYR A 125 -4.72 13.04 -11.31
N PHE A 126 -4.69 12.70 -12.61
CA PHE A 126 -4.33 13.65 -13.65
C PHE A 126 -5.34 14.80 -13.74
N THR A 127 -6.63 14.49 -13.67
CA THR A 127 -7.71 15.50 -13.66
C THR A 127 -7.49 16.50 -12.53
N GLN A 128 -7.27 16.03 -11.30
CA GLN A 128 -7.05 16.90 -10.15
C GLN A 128 -5.85 17.83 -10.36
N ILE A 129 -4.72 17.32 -10.83
CA ILE A 129 -3.52 18.13 -11.04
C ILE A 129 -3.74 19.14 -12.17
N THR A 130 -4.32 18.72 -13.29
CA THR A 130 -4.61 19.60 -14.43
C THR A 130 -5.58 20.70 -14.05
N GLU A 131 -6.65 20.41 -13.32
CA GLU A 131 -7.62 21.39 -12.85
C GLU A 131 -7.01 22.35 -11.84
N SER A 132 -6.26 21.84 -10.86
CA SER A 132 -5.57 22.68 -9.86
C SER A 132 -4.59 23.64 -10.53
N PHE A 133 -3.81 23.14 -11.49
CA PHE A 133 -2.87 23.95 -12.26
C PHE A 133 -3.60 24.98 -13.14
N ARG A 134 -4.69 24.59 -13.81
CA ARG A 134 -5.52 25.52 -14.59
C ARG A 134 -6.06 26.66 -13.73
N SER A 135 -6.61 26.36 -12.56
CA SER A 135 -7.13 27.37 -11.63
C SER A 135 -6.02 28.28 -11.07
N PHE A 136 -4.79 27.79 -10.98
CA PHE A 136 -3.64 28.58 -10.56
C PHE A 136 -3.14 29.53 -11.67
N VAL A 137 -3.09 29.05 -12.92
CA VAL A 137 -2.51 29.80 -14.05
C VAL A 137 -3.51 30.70 -14.75
N ILE A 138 -4.78 30.32 -14.80
CA ILE A 138 -5.84 31.15 -15.36
C ILE A 138 -6.44 31.95 -14.20
N PRO A 139 -6.11 33.25 -14.05
CA PRO A 139 -6.85 34.09 -13.12
C PRO A 139 -8.33 34.04 -13.50
N ALA A 140 -9.21 33.89 -12.52
CA ALA A 140 -10.64 33.99 -12.71
C ALA A 140 -10.92 35.25 -13.55
N ARG A 141 -11.36 35.07 -14.79
CA ARG A 141 -11.78 36.22 -15.60
C ARG A 141 -13.01 36.79 -14.92
N VAL A 142 -12.90 37.98 -14.36
CA VAL A 142 -14.06 38.84 -14.12
C VAL A 142 -14.65 39.13 -15.49
N ILE A 143 -15.70 38.40 -15.88
CA ILE A 143 -16.51 38.77 -17.02
C ILE A 143 -17.35 39.95 -16.56
N SER A 144 -16.82 41.16 -16.73
CA SER A 144 -17.60 42.39 -16.59
C SER A 144 -18.50 42.52 -17.81
N HIS A 145 -19.67 41.88 -17.77
CA HIS A 145 -20.79 42.32 -18.59
C HIS A 145 -21.66 43.21 -17.70
N GLY A 146 -21.66 44.52 -17.98
CA GLY A 146 -22.64 45.50 -17.47
C GLY A 146 -23.07 45.35 -16.01
N GLU A 147 -22.44 46.14 -15.13
CA GLU A 147 -22.86 46.43 -13.74
C GLU A 147 -23.12 45.27 -12.75
N HIS A 148 -23.09 43.99 -13.17
CA HIS A 148 -23.28 42.87 -12.26
C HIS A 148 -22.09 41.91 -12.28
N CYS A 149 -21.29 41.96 -11.22
CA CYS A 149 -20.20 41.02 -10.97
C CYS A 149 -20.80 39.70 -10.46
N ILE A 150 -20.76 38.65 -11.28
CA ILE A 150 -21.03 37.27 -10.85
C ILE A 150 -19.68 36.62 -10.57
N ILE A 151 -19.42 36.31 -9.29
CA ILE A 151 -18.29 35.48 -8.89
C ILE A 151 -18.77 34.03 -9.04
N CYS A 152 -18.28 33.33 -10.07
CA CYS A 152 -18.42 31.88 -10.19
C CYS A 152 -17.22 31.18 -9.55
#